data_AF-A0A7S0BFZ4-F1
#
_entry.id   AF-A0A7S0BFZ4-F1
#
_cell.length_a   1.000
_cell.length_b   1.000
_cell.length_c   1.000
_cell.angle_alpha   90.00
_cell.angle_beta   90.00
_cell.angle_gamma   90.00
#
_symmetry.space_group_name_H-M   'P 1'
#
loop_
_entity.id
_entity.type
_entity.pdbx_description
1 polymer ?
#
loop_
_entity_poly.entity_id
_entity_poly.type
_entity_poly.pdbx_seq_one_letter_code
_entity_poly.pdbx_strand_id
1 'polypeptide(L)'
;CRWDPISATLSGDERNNHLLMDLRADARRNHLKKLQEFDRKVDTVNFKDIKDDEEQTNYLFLKEYLRLEIKAMESFDIYEFPSHHLFGQHLMISQLPSINALRHRGDCRSFVHRLRAFDEQVNQMIEAFRDGMKSERTLHLNAVQSMIQQCQEQIVDHPEASVMYLMANARFRAVGGNVESLKKAIGECLIPAFRRLAKFLTEEYVLEARKEPGVWSLPDGENFYKGCLEYFTSLDITPEDVHALGLSEVQRITEKMLKVRKLLKDDHSSSNFEFVQALMEDPENFFSCSGEVLDRYQEILEIVDEKLSIF
;
A
#
# COMPACT_ATOMS: atom_id res chain seq x y z
N CYS A 1 -12.56 2.52 -10.54
CA CYS A 1 -11.98 1.67 -11.61
C CYS A 1 -11.07 2.38 -12.62
N ARG A 2 -11.42 3.55 -13.20
CA ARG A 2 -10.50 4.22 -14.17
C ARG A 2 -9.43 5.11 -13.53
N TRP A 3 -9.73 5.68 -12.35
CA TRP A 3 -8.77 6.49 -11.58
C TRP A 3 -7.58 5.67 -11.10
N ASP A 4 -7.85 4.50 -10.53
CA ASP A 4 -6.84 3.54 -10.08
C ASP A 4 -7.01 2.19 -10.81
N PRO A 5 -6.34 2.00 -11.97
CA PRO A 5 -6.41 0.76 -12.72
C PRO A 5 -5.78 -0.45 -12.03
N ILE A 6 -4.79 -0.26 -11.13
CA ILE A 6 -4.14 -1.38 -10.44
C ILE A 6 -5.06 -1.92 -9.34
N SER A 7 -5.66 -1.04 -8.54
CA SER A 7 -6.67 -1.45 -7.55
C SER A 7 -7.87 -2.11 -8.22
N ALA A 8 -8.29 -1.62 -9.39
CA ALA A 8 -9.33 -2.29 -10.18
C ALA A 8 -8.94 -3.74 -10.54
N THR A 9 -7.69 -3.97 -10.99
CA THR A 9 -7.19 -5.33 -11.25
C THR A 9 -7.22 -6.21 -10.00
N LEU A 10 -6.80 -5.69 -8.84
CA LEU A 10 -6.81 -6.41 -7.57
C LEU A 10 -8.23 -6.81 -7.13
N SER A 11 -9.23 -6.00 -7.45
CA SER A 11 -10.65 -6.30 -7.22
C SER A 11 -11.28 -7.19 -8.31
N GLY A 12 -10.49 -7.66 -9.29
CA GLY A 12 -10.98 -8.52 -10.39
C GLY A 12 -11.59 -7.78 -11.58
N ASP A 13 -11.53 -6.44 -11.62
CA ASP A 13 -11.98 -5.64 -12.77
C ASP A 13 -10.84 -5.42 -13.77
N GLU A 14 -10.86 -6.20 -14.84
CA GLU A 14 -9.77 -6.28 -15.81
C GLU A 14 -9.90 -5.31 -16.99
N ARG A 15 -10.97 -4.51 -17.05
CA ARG A 15 -11.29 -3.64 -18.19
C ARG A 15 -10.18 -2.64 -18.54
N ASN A 16 -9.41 -2.23 -17.53
CA ASN A 16 -8.32 -1.26 -17.66
C ASN A 16 -6.93 -1.87 -17.38
N ASN A 17 -6.75 -3.19 -17.55
CA ASN A 17 -5.49 -3.88 -17.26
C ASN A 17 -4.27 -3.39 -18.06
N HIS A 18 -4.49 -2.60 -19.10
CA HIS A 18 -3.43 -1.99 -19.90
C HIS A 18 -3.00 -0.61 -19.38
N LEU A 19 -3.74 0.00 -18.44
CA LEU A 19 -3.46 1.35 -17.94
C LEU A 19 -2.71 1.33 -16.61
N LEU A 20 -1.97 2.41 -16.38
CA LEU A 20 -1.46 2.82 -15.07
C LEU A 20 -2.19 4.09 -14.62
N MET A 21 -2.12 4.40 -13.33
CA MET A 21 -2.67 5.63 -12.77
C MET A 21 -1.96 6.85 -13.38
N ASP A 22 -2.75 7.85 -13.76
CA ASP A 22 -2.27 9.17 -14.21
C ASP A 22 -2.00 10.05 -12.99
N LEU A 23 -0.72 10.33 -12.75
CA LEU A 23 -0.28 11.03 -11.54
C LEU A 23 -0.22 12.54 -11.72
N ARG A 24 -0.61 13.09 -12.88
CA ARG A 24 -0.54 14.54 -13.10
C ARG A 24 -1.51 15.31 -12.21
N ALA A 25 -1.11 16.51 -11.82
CA ALA A 25 -1.92 17.39 -10.98
C ALA A 25 -3.31 17.69 -11.57
N ASP A 26 -3.43 17.81 -12.89
CA ASP A 26 -4.71 18.06 -13.57
C ASP A 26 -5.61 16.82 -13.56
N ALA A 27 -5.06 15.63 -13.77
CA ALA A 27 -5.77 14.36 -13.63
C ALA A 27 -6.35 14.21 -12.22
N ARG A 28 -5.54 14.53 -11.21
CA ARG A 28 -5.95 14.56 -9.80
C ARG A 28 -7.06 15.57 -9.52
N ARG A 29 -6.92 16.82 -9.94
CA ARG A 29 -7.98 17.84 -9.78
C ARG A 29 -9.28 17.41 -10.46
N ASN A 30 -9.18 16.80 -11.64
CA ASN A 30 -10.33 16.27 -12.35
C ASN A 30 -10.99 15.09 -11.63
N HIS A 31 -10.22 14.27 -10.91
CA HIS A 31 -10.78 13.19 -10.09
C HIS A 31 -11.53 13.74 -8.88
N LEU A 32 -10.93 14.66 -8.12
CA LEU A 32 -11.60 15.33 -6.98
C LEU A 32 -12.92 15.98 -7.42
N LYS A 33 -12.90 16.72 -8.54
CA LYS A 33 -14.10 17.33 -9.10
C LYS A 33 -15.20 16.29 -9.39
N LYS A 34 -14.84 15.13 -9.94
CA LYS A 34 -15.79 14.04 -10.20
C LYS A 34 -16.35 13.43 -8.93
N LEU A 35 -15.54 13.28 -7.88
CA LEU A 35 -16.00 12.82 -6.57
C LEU A 35 -17.02 13.82 -5.99
N GLN A 36 -16.70 15.11 -5.97
CA GLN A 36 -17.59 16.18 -5.49
C GLN A 36 -18.88 16.30 -6.33
N GLU A 37 -18.80 16.10 -7.65
CA GLU A 37 -19.98 16.03 -8.52
C GLU A 37 -20.85 14.81 -8.22
N PHE A 38 -20.23 13.67 -7.89
CA PHE A 38 -20.96 12.46 -7.56
C PHE A 38 -21.60 12.54 -6.18
N ASP A 39 -20.88 13.05 -5.18
CA ASP A 39 -21.41 13.30 -3.83
C ASP A 39 -22.65 14.20 -3.86
N ARG A 40 -22.59 15.31 -4.61
CA ARG A 40 -23.77 16.18 -4.83
C ARG A 40 -24.95 15.46 -5.48
N LYS A 41 -24.71 14.44 -6.32
CA LYS A 41 -25.80 13.62 -6.88
C LYS A 41 -26.37 12.68 -5.84
N VAL A 42 -25.53 12.05 -5.04
CA VAL A 42 -25.98 11.17 -3.94
C VAL A 42 -26.81 11.97 -2.94
N ASP A 43 -26.46 13.23 -2.64
CA ASP A 43 -27.24 14.13 -1.77
C ASP A 43 -28.66 14.45 -2.28
N THR A 44 -28.95 14.23 -3.56
CA THR A 44 -30.31 14.41 -4.09
C THR A 44 -31.23 13.24 -3.73
N VAL A 45 -30.67 12.11 -3.30
CA VAL A 45 -31.44 10.93 -2.89
C VAL A 45 -31.86 11.10 -1.42
N ASN A 46 -33.16 11.18 -1.18
CA ASN A 46 -33.69 11.21 0.18
C ASN A 46 -33.65 9.80 0.78
N PHE A 47 -32.77 9.59 1.77
CA PHE A 47 -32.58 8.30 2.45
C PHE A 47 -33.90 7.66 2.92
N LYS A 48 -34.88 8.46 3.36
CA LYS A 48 -36.18 7.96 3.84
C LYS A 48 -37.02 7.27 2.75
N ASP A 49 -36.71 7.53 1.49
CA ASP A 49 -37.41 6.95 0.35
C ASP A 49 -36.83 5.59 -0.06
N ILE A 50 -35.62 5.25 0.42
CA ILE A 50 -34.99 3.93 0.22
C ILE A 50 -35.65 2.94 1.18
N LYS A 51 -36.31 1.91 0.64
CA LYS A 51 -37.06 0.92 1.44
C LYS A 51 -36.33 -0.41 1.61
N ASP A 52 -35.40 -0.70 0.72
CA ASP A 52 -34.59 -1.91 0.78
C ASP A 52 -33.39 -1.71 1.72
N ASP A 53 -33.16 -2.67 2.61
CA ASP A 53 -32.11 -2.57 3.64
C ASP A 53 -30.70 -2.62 3.04
N GLU A 54 -30.52 -3.35 1.93
CA GLU A 54 -29.25 -3.42 1.21
C GLU A 54 -28.97 -2.07 0.52
N GLU A 55 -29.98 -1.48 -0.13
CA GLU A 55 -29.86 -0.15 -0.71
C GLU A 55 -29.60 0.94 0.35
N GLN A 56 -30.21 0.84 1.54
CA GLN A 56 -29.91 1.76 2.65
C GLN A 56 -28.47 1.62 3.11
N THR A 57 -27.98 0.40 3.25
CA THR A 57 -26.59 0.11 3.62
C THR A 57 -25.62 0.63 2.57
N ASN A 58 -25.89 0.38 1.29
CA ASN A 58 -25.10 0.86 0.17
C ASN A 58 -25.06 2.39 0.12
N TYR A 59 -26.19 3.06 0.38
CA TYR A 59 -26.26 4.51 0.44
C TYR A 59 -25.38 5.07 1.55
N LEU A 60 -25.49 4.53 2.78
CA LEU A 60 -24.69 4.98 3.93
C LEU A 60 -23.20 4.76 3.69
N PHE A 61 -22.82 3.58 3.19
CA PHE A 61 -21.45 3.27 2.81
C PHE A 61 -20.93 4.24 1.75
N LEU A 62 -21.69 4.48 0.69
CA LEU A 62 -21.27 5.36 -0.39
C LEU A 62 -21.11 6.82 0.08
N LYS A 63 -22.03 7.32 0.92
CA LYS A 63 -21.91 8.66 1.52
C LYS A 63 -20.65 8.79 2.35
N GLU A 64 -20.36 7.81 3.20
CA GLU A 64 -19.17 7.83 4.04
C GLU A 64 -17.89 7.69 3.24
N TYR A 65 -17.87 6.78 2.26
CA TYR A 65 -16.76 6.62 1.32
C TYR A 65 -16.44 7.93 0.59
N LEU A 66 -17.45 8.60 0.01
CA LEU A 66 -17.25 9.86 -0.70
C LEU A 66 -16.77 10.98 0.22
N ARG A 67 -17.34 11.08 1.43
CA ARG A 67 -16.90 12.03 2.46
C ARG A 67 -15.42 11.86 2.77
N LEU A 68 -14.99 10.63 3.05
CA LEU A 68 -13.62 10.30 3.43
C LEU A 68 -12.64 10.51 2.27
N GLU A 69 -12.97 10.10 1.05
CA GLU A 69 -12.11 10.26 -0.13
C GLU A 69 -11.94 11.74 -0.52
N ILE A 70 -13.03 12.52 -0.53
CA ILE A 70 -12.96 13.96 -0.80
C ILE A 70 -12.11 14.65 0.26
N LYS A 71 -12.36 14.34 1.54
CA LYS A 71 -11.60 14.91 2.65
C LYS A 71 -10.12 14.53 2.56
N ALA A 72 -9.80 13.28 2.26
CA ALA A 72 -8.41 12.85 2.06
C ALA A 72 -7.71 13.67 0.99
N MET A 73 -8.41 13.91 -0.13
CA MET A 73 -7.88 14.70 -1.23
C MET A 73 -7.76 16.21 -0.93
N GLU A 74 -8.44 16.71 0.10
CA GLU A 74 -8.44 18.13 0.49
C GLU A 74 -7.54 18.42 1.70
N SER A 75 -7.47 17.53 2.69
CA SER A 75 -6.80 17.78 3.98
C SER A 75 -5.46 17.08 4.15
N PHE A 76 -5.23 15.94 3.52
CA PHE A 76 -3.94 15.23 3.58
C PHE A 76 -3.52 14.69 2.22
N ASP A 77 -3.61 15.55 1.21
CA ASP A 77 -3.23 15.19 -0.15
C ASP A 77 -1.81 14.62 -0.25
N ILE A 78 -1.71 13.43 -0.85
CA ILE A 78 -0.47 12.71 -1.11
C ILE A 78 0.10 12.94 -2.52
N TYR A 79 -0.44 13.88 -3.31
CA TYR A 79 0.06 14.19 -4.66
C TYR A 79 1.58 14.41 -4.67
N GLU A 80 2.08 15.22 -3.73
CA GLU A 80 3.50 15.57 -3.57
C GLU A 80 4.35 14.42 -2.99
N PHE A 81 3.67 13.36 -2.53
CA PHE A 81 4.24 12.09 -2.08
C PHE A 81 3.77 10.94 -2.99
N PRO A 82 4.01 11.01 -4.32
CA PRO A 82 3.47 10.04 -5.27
C PRO A 82 3.98 8.61 -5.05
N SER A 83 5.04 8.47 -4.23
CA SER A 83 5.59 7.22 -3.73
C SER A 83 6.39 7.46 -2.45
N HIS A 84 6.50 6.44 -1.60
CA HIS A 84 7.44 6.38 -0.47
C HIS A 84 7.90 4.93 -0.26
N HIS A 85 8.88 4.71 0.63
CA HIS A 85 9.49 3.40 0.87
C HIS A 85 8.55 2.23 1.27
N LEU A 86 7.29 2.49 1.65
CA LEU A 86 6.32 1.43 2.01
C LEU A 86 5.25 1.24 0.95
N PHE A 87 4.84 2.31 0.26
CA PHE A 87 3.77 2.29 -0.73
C PHE A 87 4.09 3.22 -1.90
N GLY A 88 3.58 2.88 -3.09
CA GLY A 88 3.69 3.76 -4.26
C GLY A 88 3.90 3.01 -5.55
N GLN A 89 3.85 3.74 -6.67
CA GLN A 89 3.82 3.17 -8.01
C GLN A 89 5.09 2.37 -8.35
N HIS A 90 6.26 2.79 -7.85
CA HIS A 90 7.53 2.06 -8.02
C HIS A 90 7.56 0.67 -7.34
N LEU A 91 6.80 0.49 -6.24
CA LEU A 91 6.63 -0.82 -5.61
C LEU A 91 5.52 -1.63 -6.30
N MET A 92 4.40 -0.97 -6.63
CA MET A 92 3.26 -1.62 -7.29
C MET A 92 3.64 -2.19 -8.65
N ILE A 93 4.42 -1.48 -9.46
CA ILE A 93 4.88 -1.99 -10.76
C ILE A 93 5.74 -3.24 -10.59
N SER A 94 6.52 -3.36 -9.51
CA SER A 94 7.38 -4.51 -9.25
C SER A 94 6.58 -5.76 -8.86
N GLN A 95 5.36 -5.59 -8.34
CA GLN A 95 4.44 -6.67 -7.98
C GLN A 95 3.54 -7.13 -9.14
N LEU A 96 3.66 -6.51 -10.32
CA LEU A 96 2.77 -6.78 -11.45
C LEU A 96 2.62 -8.27 -11.82
N PRO A 97 3.65 -9.13 -11.76
CA PRO A 97 3.50 -10.57 -12.02
C PRO A 97 2.49 -11.25 -11.08
N SER A 98 2.39 -10.80 -9.84
CA SER A 98 1.47 -11.35 -8.84
C SER A 98 0.06 -10.78 -9.00
N ILE A 99 -0.06 -9.53 -9.45
CA ILE A 99 -1.33 -8.81 -9.56
C ILE A 99 -2.06 -9.12 -10.88
N ASN A 100 -1.33 -9.16 -11.99
CA ASN A 100 -1.92 -9.38 -13.30
C ASN A 100 -2.11 -10.88 -13.56
N ALA A 101 -3.35 -11.26 -13.85
CA ALA A 101 -3.63 -12.54 -14.48
C ALA A 101 -2.83 -12.66 -15.79
N LEU A 102 -2.31 -13.85 -16.07
CA LEU A 102 -1.61 -14.18 -17.32
C LEU A 102 -2.22 -15.48 -17.85
N ARG A 103 -3.49 -15.39 -18.30
CA ARG A 103 -4.32 -16.55 -18.71
C ARG A 103 -4.38 -16.69 -20.22
N HIS A 104 -4.25 -15.59 -20.95
CA HIS A 104 -4.25 -15.60 -22.41
C HIS A 104 -3.39 -14.49 -23.00
N ARG A 105 -3.16 -14.52 -24.32
CA ARG A 105 -2.34 -13.53 -25.06
C ARG A 105 -2.75 -12.08 -24.83
N GLY A 106 -4.04 -11.81 -24.58
CA GLY A 106 -4.54 -10.47 -24.27
C GLY A 106 -3.92 -9.89 -22.99
N ASP A 107 -3.73 -10.73 -21.98
CA ASP A 107 -3.19 -10.32 -20.70
C ASP A 107 -1.71 -9.96 -20.83
N CYS A 108 -0.95 -10.77 -21.58
CA CYS A 108 0.44 -10.49 -21.89
C CYS A 108 0.60 -9.12 -22.58
N ARG A 109 -0.33 -8.74 -23.47
CA ARG A 109 -0.31 -7.42 -24.12
C ARG A 109 -0.57 -6.30 -23.12
N SER A 110 -1.59 -6.45 -22.28
CA SER A 110 -1.91 -5.47 -21.23
C SER A 110 -0.76 -5.31 -20.22
N PHE A 111 -0.15 -6.41 -19.81
CA PHE A 111 1.03 -6.45 -18.94
C PHE A 111 2.20 -5.66 -19.54
N VAL A 112 2.55 -5.94 -20.80
CA VAL A 112 3.61 -5.20 -21.50
C VAL A 112 3.25 -3.72 -21.65
N HIS A 113 1.98 -3.39 -21.86
CA HIS A 113 1.55 -1.99 -21.96
C HIS A 113 1.80 -1.25 -20.63
N ARG A 114 1.49 -1.86 -19.49
CA ARG A 114 1.82 -1.29 -18.17
C ARG A 114 3.32 -1.06 -17.99
N LEU A 115 4.15 -2.04 -18.35
CA LEU A 115 5.62 -1.87 -18.27
C LEU A 115 6.13 -0.71 -19.12
N ARG A 116 5.55 -0.49 -20.30
CA ARG A 116 5.89 0.65 -21.16
C ARG A 116 5.38 1.97 -20.58
N ALA A 117 4.16 1.99 -20.07
CA ALA A 117 3.54 3.17 -19.48
C ALA A 117 4.28 3.65 -18.21
N PHE A 118 5.01 2.76 -17.52
CA PHE A 118 5.78 3.13 -16.34
C PHE A 118 6.88 4.16 -16.64
N ASP A 119 7.40 4.19 -17.87
CA ASP A 119 8.40 5.18 -18.28
C ASP A 119 7.88 6.61 -18.11
N GLU A 120 6.66 6.86 -18.60
CA GLU A 120 6.00 8.15 -18.45
C GLU A 120 5.48 8.38 -17.03
N GLN A 121 5.02 7.32 -16.35
CA GLN A 121 4.59 7.44 -14.96
C GLN A 121 5.74 7.90 -14.03
N VAL A 122 6.98 7.48 -14.29
CA VAL A 122 8.16 7.98 -13.57
C VAL A 122 8.37 9.48 -13.81
N ASN A 123 8.16 9.98 -15.02
CA ASN A 123 8.25 11.42 -15.28
C ASN A 123 7.21 12.18 -14.45
N GLN A 124 5.97 11.67 -14.40
CA GLN A 124 4.91 12.27 -13.59
C GLN A 124 5.22 12.22 -12.08
N MET A 125 5.82 11.13 -11.59
CA MET A 125 6.29 11.05 -10.19
C MET A 125 7.36 12.10 -9.90
N ILE A 126 8.34 12.27 -10.78
CA ILE A 126 9.42 13.26 -10.61
C ILE A 126 8.85 14.68 -10.56
N GLU A 127 7.90 15.01 -11.44
CA GLU A 127 7.27 16.34 -11.43
C GLU A 127 6.45 16.57 -10.15
N ALA A 128 5.71 15.56 -9.67
CA ALA A 128 4.99 15.66 -8.42
C ALA A 128 5.92 15.81 -7.20
N PHE A 129 7.05 15.09 -7.17
CA PHE A 129 8.08 15.28 -6.15
C PHE A 129 8.70 16.69 -6.21
N ARG A 130 8.95 17.24 -7.40
CA ARG A 130 9.45 18.61 -7.57
C ARG A 130 8.45 19.65 -7.10
N ASP A 131 7.16 19.42 -7.32
CA ASP A 131 6.11 20.27 -6.76
C ASP A 131 6.15 20.22 -5.22
N GLY A 132 6.32 19.02 -4.64
CA GLY A 132 6.54 18.84 -3.20
C GLY A 132 7.78 19.57 -2.67
N MET A 133 8.89 19.57 -3.41
CA MET A 133 10.09 20.35 -3.06
C MET A 133 9.78 21.85 -3.03
N LYS A 134 9.02 22.38 -4.01
CA LYS A 134 8.66 23.82 -4.05
C LYS A 134 7.72 24.21 -2.91
N SER A 135 6.85 23.30 -2.47
CA SER A 135 5.91 23.52 -1.38
C SER A 135 6.46 23.11 -0.01
N GLU A 136 7.73 22.73 0.09
CA GLU A 136 8.39 22.23 1.31
C GLU A 136 7.71 20.97 1.90
N ARG A 137 6.97 20.22 1.07
CA ARG A 137 6.30 18.97 1.42
C ARG A 137 7.10 17.80 0.87
N THR A 138 8.17 17.45 1.58
CA THR A 138 9.11 16.39 1.18
C THR A 138 9.09 15.17 2.12
N LEU A 139 9.56 14.04 1.61
CA LEU A 139 9.69 12.81 2.40
C LEU A 139 10.83 12.95 3.40
N HIS A 140 10.73 12.19 4.50
CA HIS A 140 11.82 12.05 5.45
C HIS A 140 13.05 11.39 4.80
N LEU A 141 14.26 11.82 5.20
CA LEU A 141 15.52 11.32 4.65
C LEU A 141 15.64 9.79 4.60
N ASN A 142 15.24 9.08 5.67
CA ASN A 142 15.31 7.62 5.68
C ASN A 142 14.40 6.98 4.62
N ALA A 143 13.21 7.57 4.38
CA ALA A 143 12.32 7.09 3.34
C ALA A 143 12.95 7.26 1.95
N VAL A 144 13.63 8.40 1.72
CA VAL A 144 14.35 8.65 0.45
C VAL A 144 15.49 7.66 0.26
N GLN A 145 16.29 7.39 1.30
CA GLN A 145 17.38 6.42 1.25
C GLN A 145 16.88 5.02 0.92
N SER A 146 15.80 4.57 1.57
CA SER A 146 15.17 3.28 1.25
C SER A 146 14.64 3.22 -0.18
N MET A 147 14.01 4.29 -0.67
CA MET A 147 13.55 4.35 -2.07
C MET A 147 14.68 4.29 -3.07
N ILE A 148 15.83 4.95 -2.79
CA ILE A 148 17.02 4.86 -3.64
C ILE A 148 17.47 3.41 -3.75
N GLN A 149 17.61 2.71 -2.61
CA GLN A 149 17.98 1.30 -2.59
C GLN A 149 16.97 0.44 -3.37
N GLN A 150 15.67 0.60 -3.10
CA GLN A 150 14.60 -0.13 -3.78
C GLN A 150 14.63 0.07 -5.30
N CYS A 151 14.89 1.29 -5.78
CA CYS A 151 15.03 1.56 -7.20
C CYS A 151 16.31 0.95 -7.78
N GLN A 152 17.43 1.01 -7.05
CA GLN A 152 18.71 0.42 -7.47
C GLN A 152 18.63 -1.10 -7.62
N GLU A 153 17.92 -1.78 -6.73
CA GLU A 153 17.68 -3.23 -6.79
C GLU A 153 16.91 -3.67 -8.05
N GLN A 154 16.18 -2.75 -8.70
CA GLN A 154 15.49 -3.03 -9.96
C GLN A 154 16.38 -2.82 -11.21
N ILE A 155 17.57 -2.25 -11.06
CA ILE A 155 18.49 -1.94 -12.16
C ILE A 155 19.45 -3.12 -12.36
N VAL A 156 19.22 -3.87 -13.43
CA VAL A 156 20.06 -5.01 -13.82
C VAL A 156 20.66 -4.79 -15.22
N ASP A 157 21.76 -5.49 -15.52
CA ASP A 157 22.48 -5.34 -16.80
C ASP A 157 21.71 -5.89 -18.00
N HIS A 158 20.92 -6.94 -17.78
CA HIS A 158 20.16 -7.64 -18.81
C HIS A 158 18.70 -7.84 -18.39
N PRO A 159 17.72 -7.63 -19.28
CA PRO A 159 16.30 -7.83 -18.96
C PRO A 159 15.99 -9.19 -18.35
N GLU A 160 16.71 -10.24 -18.76
CA GLU A 160 16.55 -11.61 -18.28
C GLU A 160 16.91 -11.79 -16.80
N ALA A 161 17.75 -10.92 -16.24
CA ALA A 161 18.09 -10.93 -14.83
C ALA A 161 17.05 -10.21 -13.95
N SER A 162 16.09 -9.50 -14.55
CA SER A 162 15.06 -8.79 -13.80
C SER A 162 14.10 -9.79 -13.15
N VAL A 163 13.76 -9.57 -11.86
CA VAL A 163 12.71 -10.33 -11.16
C VAL A 163 11.39 -10.32 -11.95
N MET A 164 11.09 -9.19 -12.61
CA MET A 164 9.95 -9.05 -13.52
C MET A 164 9.96 -10.11 -14.63
N TYR A 165 11.10 -10.32 -15.28
CA TYR A 165 11.27 -11.35 -16.30
C TYR A 165 11.20 -12.74 -15.69
N LEU A 166 11.93 -12.99 -14.60
CA LEU A 166 12.02 -14.30 -13.94
C LEU A 166 10.64 -14.83 -13.54
N MET A 167 9.77 -13.97 -12.98
CA MET A 167 8.43 -14.34 -12.55
C MET A 167 7.42 -14.47 -13.70
N ALA A 168 7.55 -13.67 -14.77
CA ALA A 168 6.55 -13.59 -15.84
C ALA A 168 6.83 -14.49 -17.05
N ASN A 169 8.10 -14.76 -17.40
CA ASN A 169 8.45 -15.33 -18.70
C ASN A 169 7.83 -16.73 -18.96
N ALA A 170 7.83 -17.62 -17.96
CA ALA A 170 7.28 -18.97 -18.11
C ALA A 170 5.77 -18.91 -18.33
N ARG A 171 5.07 -18.04 -17.59
CA ARG A 171 3.63 -17.80 -17.73
C ARG A 171 3.28 -17.18 -19.07
N PHE A 172 4.10 -16.26 -19.57
CA PHE A 172 3.97 -15.73 -20.94
C PHE A 172 4.05 -16.85 -21.98
N ARG A 173 5.04 -17.76 -21.88
CA ARG A 173 5.19 -18.89 -22.82
C ARG A 173 3.98 -19.83 -22.76
N ALA A 174 3.52 -20.17 -21.56
CA ALA A 174 2.42 -21.10 -21.34
C ALA A 174 1.12 -20.68 -22.06
N VAL A 175 0.88 -19.38 -22.19
CA VAL A 175 -0.32 -18.83 -22.84
C VAL A 175 -0.08 -18.30 -24.26
N GLY A 176 1.09 -18.62 -24.84
CA GLY A 176 1.49 -18.19 -26.18
C GLY A 176 1.74 -16.69 -26.32
N GLY A 177 2.10 -16.01 -25.23
CA GLY A 177 2.51 -14.61 -25.22
C GLY A 177 3.89 -14.37 -25.85
N ASN A 178 4.15 -13.13 -26.27
CA ASN A 178 5.42 -12.74 -26.87
C ASN A 178 6.45 -12.37 -25.78
N VAL A 179 7.34 -13.32 -25.46
CA VAL A 179 8.42 -13.12 -24.48
C VAL A 179 9.42 -12.05 -24.91
N GLU A 180 9.67 -11.90 -26.22
CA GLU A 180 10.56 -10.86 -26.72
C GLU A 180 9.99 -9.46 -26.45
N SER A 181 8.66 -9.31 -26.57
CA SER A 181 7.99 -8.06 -26.22
C SER A 181 8.10 -7.72 -24.72
N LEU A 182 8.10 -8.74 -23.85
CA LEU A 182 8.33 -8.58 -22.42
C LEU A 182 9.78 -8.12 -22.15
N LYS A 183 10.76 -8.78 -22.76
CA LYS A 183 12.19 -8.42 -22.64
C LYS A 183 12.44 -6.97 -23.06
N LYS A 184 11.91 -6.57 -24.22
CA LYS A 184 12.04 -5.20 -24.72
C LYS A 184 11.42 -4.19 -23.76
N ALA A 185 10.21 -4.43 -23.28
CA ALA A 185 9.57 -3.51 -22.33
C ALA A 185 10.35 -3.36 -21.02
N ILE A 186 10.98 -4.44 -20.54
CA ILE A 186 11.85 -4.39 -19.36
C ILE A 186 13.12 -3.58 -19.65
N GLY A 187 13.83 -3.90 -20.74
CA GLY A 187 15.12 -3.28 -21.07
C GLY A 187 15.03 -1.84 -21.55
N GLU A 188 14.00 -1.51 -22.33
CA GLU A 188 13.84 -0.21 -23.00
C GLU A 188 12.99 0.77 -22.17
N CYS A 189 12.15 0.29 -21.27
CA CYS A 189 11.24 1.14 -20.47
C CYS A 189 11.46 0.99 -18.96
N LEU A 190 11.25 -0.21 -18.41
CA LEU A 190 11.24 -0.43 -16.96
C LEU A 190 12.58 -0.07 -16.29
N ILE A 191 13.69 -0.68 -16.74
CA ILE A 191 15.02 -0.46 -16.16
C ILE A 191 15.48 1.00 -16.33
N PRO A 192 15.37 1.62 -17.52
CA PRO A 192 15.68 3.05 -17.69
C PRO A 192 14.84 3.96 -16.78
N ALA A 193 13.55 3.65 -16.58
CA ALA A 193 12.68 4.42 -15.71
C ALA A 193 13.13 4.35 -14.25
N PHE A 194 13.45 3.16 -13.73
CA PHE A 194 14.05 3.02 -12.40
C PHE A 194 15.39 3.75 -12.26
N ARG A 195 16.24 3.72 -13.29
CA ARG A 195 17.50 4.46 -13.31
C ARG A 195 17.27 5.97 -13.22
N ARG A 196 16.29 6.51 -13.95
CA ARG A 196 15.93 7.94 -13.85
C ARG A 196 15.41 8.30 -12.46
N LEU A 197 14.51 7.50 -11.91
CA LEU A 197 13.96 7.74 -10.58
C LEU A 197 15.05 7.68 -9.50
N ALA A 198 15.91 6.65 -9.51
CA ALA A 198 17.03 6.53 -8.59
C ALA A 198 18.00 7.72 -8.69
N LYS A 199 18.31 8.15 -9.93
CA LYS A 199 19.16 9.32 -10.18
C LYS A 199 18.56 10.59 -9.60
N PHE A 200 17.28 10.88 -9.90
CA PHE A 200 16.56 12.02 -9.34
C PHE A 200 16.56 12.00 -7.81
N LEU A 201 16.25 10.86 -7.21
CA LEU A 201 16.22 10.73 -5.74
C LEU A 201 17.60 10.98 -5.12
N THR A 202 18.67 10.50 -5.76
CA THR A 202 20.06 10.58 -5.26
C THR A 202 20.70 11.95 -5.48
N GLU A 203 20.45 12.59 -6.63
CA GLU A 203 21.14 13.81 -7.04
C GLU A 203 20.35 15.09 -6.72
N GLU A 204 19.02 15.02 -6.69
CA GLU A 204 18.14 16.18 -6.56
C GLU A 204 17.32 16.10 -5.26
N TYR A 205 16.46 15.08 -5.12
CA TYR A 205 15.46 15.06 -4.04
C TYR A 205 16.04 14.91 -2.63
N VAL A 206 17.14 14.14 -2.46
CA VAL A 206 17.76 13.93 -1.15
C VAL A 206 18.23 15.22 -0.48
N LEU A 207 18.56 16.25 -1.26
CA LEU A 207 19.01 17.54 -0.76
C LEU A 207 17.90 18.32 -0.05
N GLU A 208 16.65 18.09 -0.44
CA GLU A 208 15.45 18.74 0.10
C GLU A 208 14.66 17.84 1.06
N ALA A 209 15.14 16.62 1.31
CA ALA A 209 14.46 15.68 2.20
C ALA A 209 14.44 16.20 3.64
N ARG A 210 13.25 16.19 4.27
CA ARG A 210 13.10 16.64 5.66
C ARG A 210 13.85 15.73 6.64
N LYS A 211 14.36 16.32 7.71
CA LYS A 211 15.16 15.64 8.74
C LYS A 211 14.34 15.14 9.93
N GLU A 212 13.25 15.84 10.25
CA GLU A 212 12.37 15.43 11.34
C GLU A 212 11.50 14.25 10.88
N PRO A 213 11.29 13.22 11.72
CA PRO A 213 10.59 12.00 11.30
C PRO A 213 9.07 12.19 11.21
N GLY A 214 8.49 13.05 12.05
CA GLY A 214 7.04 13.25 12.15
C GLY A 214 6.49 14.17 11.05
N VAL A 215 5.27 13.88 10.59
CA VAL A 215 4.56 14.71 9.60
C VAL A 215 4.21 16.11 10.12
N TRP A 216 4.27 16.33 11.44
CA TRP A 216 4.16 17.65 12.06
C TRP A 216 5.18 18.66 11.50
N SER A 217 6.31 18.17 10.99
CA SER A 217 7.36 19.00 10.38
C SER A 217 7.04 19.48 8.97
N LEU A 218 5.97 18.98 8.35
CA LEU A 218 5.48 19.48 7.06
C LEU A 218 4.80 20.85 7.25
N PRO A 219 4.76 21.69 6.21
CA PRO A 219 3.79 22.77 6.11
C PRO A 219 2.38 22.21 6.33
N ASP A 220 1.68 22.76 7.31
CA ASP A 220 0.35 22.33 7.75
C ASP A 220 0.29 20.88 8.30
N GLY A 221 1.38 20.41 8.90
CA GLY A 221 1.55 19.04 9.39
C GLY A 221 0.51 18.59 10.43
N GLU A 222 0.01 19.50 11.26
CA GLU A 222 -1.06 19.19 12.22
C GLU A 222 -2.38 18.85 11.52
N ASN A 223 -2.81 19.65 10.54
CA ASN A 223 -4.04 19.36 9.78
C ASN A 223 -3.86 18.12 8.90
N PHE A 224 -2.67 17.93 8.35
CA PHE A 224 -2.32 16.70 7.63
C PHE A 224 -2.52 15.48 8.54
N TYR A 225 -1.95 15.50 9.75
CA TYR A 225 -2.08 14.39 10.70
C TYR A 225 -3.52 14.16 11.16
N LYS A 226 -4.27 15.23 11.46
CA LYS A 226 -5.70 15.14 11.81
C LYS A 226 -6.52 14.53 10.67
N GLY A 227 -6.27 14.95 9.44
CA GLY A 227 -6.90 14.37 8.25
C GLY A 227 -6.62 12.87 8.11
N CYS A 228 -5.36 12.46 8.28
CA CYS A 228 -5.00 11.03 8.29
C CYS A 228 -5.73 10.28 9.41
N LEU A 229 -5.77 10.84 10.63
CA LEU A 229 -6.38 10.20 11.78
C LEU A 229 -7.87 9.93 11.54
N GLU A 230 -8.61 10.93 11.05
CA GLU A 230 -10.02 10.77 10.72
C GLU A 230 -10.24 9.76 9.58
N TYR A 231 -9.39 9.77 8.56
CA TYR A 231 -9.52 8.82 7.44
C TYR A 231 -9.28 7.37 7.84
N PHE A 232 -8.21 7.11 8.60
CA PHE A 232 -7.83 5.73 8.96
C PHE A 232 -8.63 5.16 10.13
N THR A 233 -9.18 6.01 11.00
CA THR A 233 -9.98 5.54 12.15
C THR A 233 -11.47 5.67 11.91
N SER A 234 -11.90 6.54 11.00
CA SER A 234 -13.31 6.96 10.84
C SER A 234 -13.91 7.56 12.14
N LEU A 235 -13.06 8.03 13.06
CA LEU A 235 -13.46 8.60 14.35
C LEU A 235 -13.06 10.06 14.45
N ASP A 236 -13.89 10.84 15.14
CA ASP A 236 -13.58 12.21 15.57
C ASP A 236 -12.85 12.16 16.92
N ILE A 237 -11.53 11.88 16.85
CA ILE A 237 -10.65 11.74 18.03
C ILE A 237 -9.41 12.59 17.86
N THR A 238 -8.86 13.10 18.97
CA THR A 238 -7.63 13.90 18.92
C THR A 238 -6.37 13.02 18.97
N PRO A 239 -5.23 13.49 18.44
CA PRO A 239 -3.93 12.83 18.63
C PRO A 239 -3.61 12.54 20.11
N GLU A 240 -3.97 13.47 20.99
CA GLU A 240 -3.76 13.37 22.44
C GLU A 240 -4.61 12.26 23.05
N ASP A 241 -5.88 12.11 22.63
CA ASP A 241 -6.76 11.03 23.08
C ASP A 241 -6.21 9.66 22.66
N VAL A 242 -5.74 9.55 21.41
CA VAL A 242 -5.12 8.31 20.90
C VAL A 242 -3.86 7.98 21.67
N HIS A 243 -3.02 8.97 21.97
CA HIS A 243 -1.80 8.77 22.74
C HIS A 243 -2.10 8.30 24.17
N ALA A 244 -3.03 8.97 24.85
CA ALA A 244 -3.44 8.62 26.20
C ALA A 244 -4.04 7.19 26.25
N LEU A 245 -4.90 6.86 25.29
CA LEU A 245 -5.45 5.50 25.15
C LEU A 245 -4.33 4.48 24.94
N GLY A 246 -3.39 4.77 24.02
CA GLY A 246 -2.25 3.91 23.75
C GLY A 246 -1.41 3.62 24.99
N LEU A 247 -1.09 4.64 25.78
CA LEU A 247 -0.36 4.46 27.04
C LEU A 247 -1.12 3.58 28.04
N SER A 248 -2.43 3.80 28.17
CA SER A 248 -3.27 2.98 29.07
C SER A 248 -3.35 1.52 28.62
N GLU A 249 -3.43 1.26 27.31
CA GLU A 249 -3.48 -0.07 26.75
C GLU A 249 -2.13 -0.79 26.85
N VAL A 250 -1.01 -0.08 26.64
CA VAL A 250 0.34 -0.62 26.86
C VAL A 250 0.50 -1.07 28.31
N GLN A 251 0.08 -0.24 29.28
CA GLN A 251 0.11 -0.63 30.69
C GLN A 251 -0.77 -1.87 30.94
N ARG A 252 -2.03 -1.84 30.48
CA ARG A 252 -3.00 -2.93 30.68
C ARG A 252 -2.51 -4.26 30.10
N ILE A 253 -1.90 -4.25 28.92
CA ILE A 253 -1.33 -5.44 28.27
C ILE A 253 -0.06 -5.90 28.99
N THR A 254 0.80 -4.97 29.40
CA THR A 254 2.02 -5.27 30.18
C THR A 254 1.68 -6.00 31.48
N GLU A 255 0.66 -5.55 32.21
CA GLU A 255 0.19 -6.21 33.43
C GLU A 255 -0.39 -7.60 33.18
N LYS A 256 -1.10 -7.80 32.06
CA LYS A 256 -1.59 -9.13 31.66
C LYS A 256 -0.43 -10.07 31.33
N MET A 257 0.58 -9.60 30.62
CA MET A 257 1.78 -10.40 30.31
C MET A 257 2.54 -10.81 31.58
N LEU A 258 2.66 -9.93 32.57
CA LEU A 258 3.25 -10.29 33.87
C LEU A 258 2.48 -11.42 34.58
N LYS A 259 1.16 -11.49 34.44
CA LYS A 259 0.36 -12.60 34.99
C LYS A 259 0.65 -13.90 34.26
N VAL A 260 0.76 -13.88 32.93
CA VAL A 260 1.13 -15.05 32.11
C VAL A 260 2.51 -15.56 32.49
N ARG A 261 3.49 -14.67 32.63
CA ARG A 261 4.86 -15.03 33.06
C ARG A 261 4.88 -15.74 34.41
N LYS A 262 4.11 -15.24 35.39
CA LYS A 262 3.95 -15.90 36.70
C LYS A 262 3.29 -17.27 36.59
N LEU A 263 2.27 -17.43 35.75
CA LEU A 263 1.61 -18.73 35.53
C LEU A 263 2.58 -19.76 34.93
N LEU A 264 3.45 -19.32 34.03
CA LEU A 264 4.46 -20.15 33.38
C LEU A 264 5.74 -20.30 34.21
N LYS A 265 5.81 -19.68 35.40
CA LYS A 265 6.99 -19.70 36.29
C LYS A 265 8.27 -19.21 35.60
N ASP A 266 8.12 -18.18 34.75
CA ASP A 266 9.24 -17.47 34.16
C ASP A 266 9.88 -16.54 35.21
N ASP A 267 10.81 -17.10 35.99
CA ASP A 267 11.58 -16.37 37.00
C ASP A 267 12.92 -15.82 36.47
N HIS A 268 13.28 -16.13 35.22
CA HIS A 268 14.58 -15.81 34.63
C HIS A 268 14.57 -14.56 33.74
N SER A 269 13.46 -14.25 33.07
CA SER A 269 13.38 -13.05 32.24
C SER A 269 13.25 -11.79 33.10
N SER A 270 13.99 -10.73 32.78
CA SER A 270 13.91 -9.45 33.51
C SER A 270 12.79 -8.54 32.99
N SER A 271 12.25 -8.82 31.80
CA SER A 271 11.20 -8.04 31.15
C SER A 271 10.25 -8.90 30.30
N ASN A 272 9.10 -8.33 29.90
CA ASN A 272 8.21 -9.00 28.95
C ASN A 272 8.88 -9.19 27.57
N PHE A 273 9.79 -8.29 27.19
CA PHE A 273 10.56 -8.42 25.95
C PHE A 273 11.46 -9.65 26.00
N GLU A 274 12.25 -9.80 27.07
CA GLU A 274 13.12 -10.98 27.25
C GLU A 274 12.32 -12.28 27.35
N PHE A 275 11.16 -12.25 28.02
CA PHE A 275 10.28 -13.41 28.08
C PHE A 275 9.79 -13.85 26.69
N VAL A 276 9.33 -12.91 25.87
CA VAL A 276 8.90 -13.21 24.50
C VAL A 276 10.09 -13.66 23.64
N GLN A 277 11.26 -13.05 23.81
CA GLN A 277 12.47 -13.45 23.09
C GLN A 277 12.89 -14.88 23.45
N ALA A 278 12.87 -15.25 24.73
CA ALA A 278 13.18 -16.61 25.18
C ALA A 278 12.22 -17.64 24.56
N LEU A 279 10.92 -17.34 24.52
CA LEU A 279 9.95 -18.19 23.82
C LEU A 279 10.22 -18.29 22.31
N MET A 280 10.60 -17.19 21.68
CA MET A 280 10.94 -17.16 20.25
C MET A 280 12.25 -17.89 19.94
N GLU A 281 13.13 -18.13 20.91
CA GLU A 281 14.40 -18.82 20.72
C GLU A 281 14.36 -20.28 21.20
N ASP A 282 13.36 -20.67 21.99
CA ASP A 282 13.17 -22.03 22.49
C ASP A 282 12.87 -23.02 21.35
N PRO A 283 13.74 -24.00 21.08
CA PRO A 283 13.54 -25.02 20.04
C PRO A 283 12.21 -25.78 20.17
N GLU A 284 11.66 -25.92 21.37
CA GLU A 284 10.37 -26.60 21.59
C GLU A 284 9.18 -25.82 20.99
N ASN A 285 9.35 -24.53 20.70
CA ASN A 285 8.35 -23.70 20.03
C ASN A 285 8.47 -23.71 18.50
N PHE A 286 9.36 -24.52 17.94
CA PHE A 286 9.56 -24.65 16.49
C PHE A 286 9.08 -26.00 15.95
N PHE A 287 8.46 -25.96 14.78
CA PHE A 287 8.16 -27.17 14.01
C PHE A 287 9.41 -27.72 13.32
N SER A 288 9.45 -29.03 13.13
CA SER A 288 10.57 -29.70 12.47
C SER A 288 10.49 -29.64 10.95
N CYS A 289 9.29 -29.43 10.39
CA CYS A 289 9.11 -29.26 8.95
C CYS A 289 7.86 -28.43 8.59
N SER A 290 7.79 -27.99 7.33
CA SER A 290 6.67 -27.18 6.83
C SER A 290 5.33 -27.93 6.81
N GLY A 291 5.33 -29.27 6.75
CA GLY A 291 4.12 -30.08 6.82
C GLY A 291 3.42 -29.95 8.16
N GLU A 292 4.18 -30.07 9.26
CA GLU A 292 3.65 -29.94 10.62
C GLU A 292 3.04 -28.56 10.89
N VAL A 293 3.61 -27.50 10.30
CA VAL A 293 3.03 -26.16 10.38
C VAL A 293 1.63 -26.15 9.79
N LEU A 294 1.46 -26.69 8.57
CA LEU A 294 0.16 -26.73 7.89
C LEU A 294 -0.84 -27.58 8.66
N ASP A 295 -0.44 -28.76 9.12
CA ASP A 295 -1.29 -29.66 9.90
C ASP A 295 -1.78 -28.96 11.18
N ARG A 296 -0.88 -28.27 11.90
CA ARG A 296 -1.26 -27.53 13.10
C ARG A 296 -2.25 -26.40 12.81
N TYR A 297 -2.07 -25.65 11.74
CA TYR A 297 -3.03 -24.60 11.35
C TYR A 297 -4.39 -25.19 10.97
N GLN A 298 -4.42 -26.35 10.29
CA GLN A 298 -5.68 -27.05 9.99
C GLN A 298 -6.41 -27.49 11.26
N GLU A 299 -5.70 -28.09 12.22
CA GLU A 299 -6.30 -28.43 13.52
C GLU A 299 -6.84 -27.20 14.26
N ILE A 300 -6.11 -26.08 14.25
CA ILE A 300 -6.59 -24.84 14.88
C ILE A 300 -7.88 -24.36 14.21
N LEU A 301 -7.96 -24.44 12.88
CA LEU A 301 -9.17 -24.08 12.14
C LEU A 301 -10.34 -25.00 12.50
N GLU A 302 -10.13 -26.32 12.57
CA GLU A 302 -11.17 -27.27 13.01
C GLU A 302 -11.69 -26.93 14.42
N ILE A 303 -10.78 -26.67 15.37
CA ILE A 303 -11.14 -26.27 16.75
C ILE A 303 -11.93 -24.96 16.76
N VAL A 304 -11.54 -23.99 15.92
CA VAL A 304 -12.22 -22.71 15.82
C VAL A 304 -13.61 -22.90 15.22
N ASP A 305 -13.73 -23.67 14.14
CA ASP A 305 -14.99 -23.97 13.48
C ASP A 305 -15.97 -24.68 14.42
N GLU A 306 -15.52 -25.70 15.16
CA GLU A 306 -16.35 -26.39 16.15
C GLU A 306 -16.86 -25.45 17.26
N LYS A 307 -16.03 -24.51 17.70
CA LYS A 307 -16.38 -23.57 18.77
C LYS A 307 -17.26 -22.42 18.29
N LEU A 308 -17.14 -22.02 17.03
CA LEU A 308 -17.89 -20.91 16.43
C LEU A 308 -19.15 -21.38 15.70
N SER A 309 -19.26 -22.65 15.30
CA SER A 309 -20.46 -23.23 14.65
C SER A 309 -21.70 -23.30 15.56
N ILE A 310 -21.59 -22.76 16.77
CA ILE A 310 -22.68 -22.62 17.75
C ILE A 310 -23.44 -21.28 17.56
N PHE A 311 -23.01 -20.42 16.62
CA PHE A 311 -23.73 -19.22 16.18
C PHE A 311 -24.30 -19.38 14.76
#